data_AF-A0A194QBA7-F1
#
_entry.id   AF-A0A194QBA7-F1
#
_cell.length_a   1.000
_cell.length_b   1.000
_cell.length_c   1.000
_cell.angle_alpha   90.00
_cell.angle_beta   90.00
_cell.angle_gamma   90.00
#
_symmetry.space_group_name_H-M   'P 1'
#
loop_
_entity.id
_entity.type
_entity.pdbx_description
1 polymer ?
#
loop_
_entity_poly.entity_id
_entity_poly.type
_entity_poly.pdbx_seq_one_letter_code
_entity_poly.pdbx_strand_id
1 'polypeptide(L)'
;MSLSQPTELTEVSDEVTTCAPRKYKIVYSNILKYTVLHVFAFYGLYVTLTKAKWKTLIFHYVTTHLSAFGITVGAHRLWAHKAFKATLPMEVVLMLLNSLAFQSTAFEWIRDHRLHHKYSDTDADPYNASRGFFFSHIGWLLVRKHPLVLKKGKTIDMSDIYNNPVLKFQQKYAIIVIGLCCYILPTIIPIYFWNETFYNSFHTNILRHVITLHATFSVNSIAHLYGTKPYDNNIKAVQSLIVTLVSNGEGYHNYHHVFPCDYRAAEYGCWLNTSKFLIDILAKFGLVYDLKMASDSVIKRRIERTGDGNVF
;
A
#
# COMPACT_ATOMS: atom_id res chain seq x y z
N MET A 1 1.95 50.37 -12.01
CA MET A 1 1.67 49.18 -12.83
C MET A 1 1.15 48.09 -11.90
N SER A 2 -0.17 47.86 -11.96
CA SER A 2 -0.88 46.85 -11.19
C SER A 2 -0.43 45.46 -11.66
N LEU A 3 0.24 44.71 -10.79
CA LEU A 3 0.48 43.29 -11.02
C LEU A 3 -0.80 42.55 -10.67
N SER A 4 -1.56 42.24 -11.73
CA SER A 4 -2.76 41.41 -11.72
C SER A 4 -2.54 40.13 -10.91
N GLN A 5 -3.46 39.89 -9.97
CA GLN A 5 -3.64 38.61 -9.29
C GLN A 5 -3.77 37.47 -10.31
N PRO A 6 -3.30 36.25 -10.00
CA PRO A 6 -3.57 35.10 -10.85
C PRO A 6 -5.03 34.68 -10.66
N THR A 7 -5.81 34.87 -11.72
CA THR A 7 -7.20 34.46 -11.89
C THR A 7 -7.35 32.93 -11.91
N GLU A 8 -8.46 32.48 -11.31
CA GLU A 8 -9.18 31.22 -11.55
C GLU A 8 -8.55 29.90 -11.04
N LEU A 9 -8.72 29.64 -9.74
CA LEU A 9 -9.23 28.34 -9.33
C LEU A 9 -10.68 28.26 -9.82
N THR A 10 -10.91 27.75 -11.03
CA THR A 10 -12.25 27.30 -11.44
C THR A 10 -12.83 26.49 -10.29
N GLU A 11 -13.96 26.92 -9.72
CA GLU A 11 -14.65 26.21 -8.65
C GLU A 11 -14.90 24.78 -9.14
N VAL A 12 -14.10 23.84 -8.65
CA VAL A 12 -14.30 22.44 -8.96
C VAL A 12 -15.59 22.04 -8.24
N SER A 13 -16.60 21.68 -9.03
CA SER A 13 -17.89 21.16 -8.56
C SER A 13 -17.68 20.17 -7.42
N ASP A 14 -18.58 20.19 -6.44
CA ASP A 14 -18.59 19.24 -5.34
C ASP A 14 -19.01 17.83 -5.72
N GLU A 15 -19.55 17.70 -6.93
CA GLU A 15 -19.99 16.44 -7.53
C GLU A 15 -18.80 15.49 -7.72
N VAL A 16 -18.97 14.26 -7.23
CA VAL A 16 -17.96 13.21 -7.35
C VAL A 16 -18.15 12.51 -8.69
N THR A 17 -17.35 12.90 -9.67
CA THR A 17 -17.32 12.29 -11.01
C THR A 17 -16.43 11.05 -11.02
N THR A 18 -16.67 10.12 -11.96
CA THR A 18 -15.88 8.88 -12.06
C THR A 18 -14.52 9.10 -12.72
N CYS A 19 -14.50 9.77 -13.88
CA CYS A 19 -13.28 9.99 -14.67
C CYS A 19 -13.47 11.21 -15.57
N ALA A 20 -13.77 12.36 -14.98
CA ALA A 20 -13.95 13.60 -15.73
C ALA A 20 -12.67 13.97 -16.49
N PRO A 21 -12.78 14.50 -17.72
CA PRO A 21 -11.65 15.04 -18.45
C PRO A 21 -10.92 16.10 -17.61
N ARG A 22 -9.59 16.01 -17.55
CA ARG A 22 -8.77 16.98 -16.83
C ARG A 22 -7.42 17.15 -17.50
N LYS A 23 -6.83 18.33 -17.34
CA LYS A 23 -5.41 18.56 -17.65
C LYS A 23 -4.57 18.09 -16.47
N TYR A 24 -3.58 17.23 -16.74
CA TYR A 24 -2.65 16.76 -15.72
C TYR A 24 -1.53 17.78 -15.48
N LYS A 25 -1.31 18.14 -14.21
CA LYS A 25 -0.15 18.94 -13.80
C LYS A 25 0.98 18.00 -13.41
N ILE A 26 1.96 17.84 -14.29
CA ILE A 26 3.09 16.91 -14.11
C ILE A 26 4.01 17.39 -12.99
N VAL A 27 4.51 16.45 -12.19
CA VAL A 27 5.49 16.67 -11.12
C VAL A 27 6.84 16.12 -11.58
N TYR A 28 7.60 16.91 -12.34
CA TYR A 28 8.87 16.48 -12.94
C TYR A 28 9.91 15.97 -11.92
N SER A 29 9.92 16.51 -10.70
CA SER A 29 10.77 16.01 -9.62
C SER A 29 10.47 14.56 -9.25
N ASN A 30 9.20 14.15 -9.31
CA ASN A 30 8.81 12.78 -9.01
C ASN A 30 9.18 11.85 -10.17
N ILE A 31 8.99 12.31 -11.41
CA ILE A 31 9.48 11.58 -12.59
C ILE A 31 10.97 11.30 -12.43
N LEU A 32 11.79 12.32 -12.17
CA LEU A 32 13.23 12.14 -12.00
C LEU A 32 13.56 11.15 -10.86
N LYS A 33 12.94 11.29 -9.69
CA LYS A 33 13.16 10.39 -8.54
C LYS A 33 12.84 8.94 -8.88
N TYR A 34 11.65 8.68 -9.44
CA TYR A 34 11.25 7.32 -9.80
C TYR A 34 12.11 6.79 -10.96
N THR A 35 12.44 7.59 -11.97
CA THR A 35 13.36 7.16 -13.04
C THR A 35 14.71 6.73 -12.49
N VAL A 36 15.36 7.55 -11.65
CA VAL A 36 16.65 7.20 -11.03
C VAL A 36 16.54 5.94 -10.17
N LEU A 37 15.46 5.84 -9.38
CA LEU A 37 15.20 4.66 -8.55
C LEU A 37 15.11 3.38 -9.40
N HIS A 38 14.39 3.42 -10.51
CA HIS A 38 14.22 2.25 -11.40
C HIS A 38 15.50 1.92 -12.18
N VAL A 39 16.29 2.92 -12.58
CA VAL A 39 17.61 2.70 -13.22
C VAL A 39 18.55 1.95 -12.26
N PHE A 40 18.62 2.39 -11.00
CA PHE A 40 19.42 1.69 -9.99
C PHE A 40 18.88 0.30 -9.65
N ALA A 41 17.55 0.13 -9.60
CA ALA A 41 16.96 -1.19 -9.41
C ALA A 41 17.24 -2.14 -10.59
N PHE A 42 17.19 -1.64 -11.83
CA PHE A 42 17.52 -2.44 -13.01
C PHE A 42 18.97 -2.93 -12.97
N TYR A 43 19.90 -2.07 -12.55
CA TYR A 43 21.26 -2.51 -12.30
C TYR A 43 21.37 -3.47 -11.09
N GLY A 44 20.57 -3.25 -10.04
CA GLY A 44 20.43 -4.16 -8.91
C GLY A 44 19.98 -5.56 -9.31
N LEU A 45 19.16 -5.70 -10.37
CA LEU A 45 18.79 -7.00 -10.93
C LEU A 45 20.00 -7.73 -11.51
N TYR A 46 20.82 -7.04 -12.30
CA TYR A 46 22.08 -7.59 -12.79
C TYR A 46 23.00 -8.02 -11.63
N VAL A 47 23.18 -7.18 -10.61
CA VAL A 47 23.99 -7.49 -9.42
C VAL A 47 23.45 -8.72 -8.69
N THR A 48 22.14 -8.80 -8.50
CA THR A 48 21.44 -9.91 -7.84
C THR A 48 21.73 -11.23 -8.53
N LEU A 49 21.73 -11.24 -9.86
CA LEU A 49 21.88 -12.45 -10.67
C LEU A 49 23.34 -12.88 -10.87
N THR A 50 24.32 -11.97 -10.69
CA THR A 50 25.71 -12.23 -11.11
C THR A 50 26.77 -12.04 -10.03
N LYS A 51 26.53 -11.19 -9.01
CA LYS A 51 27.57 -10.72 -8.09
C LYS A 51 27.21 -10.82 -6.62
N ALA A 52 25.94 -10.69 -6.25
CA ALA A 52 25.51 -10.65 -4.85
C ALA A 52 25.75 -11.99 -4.15
N LYS A 53 26.21 -11.95 -2.90
CA LYS A 53 26.33 -13.15 -2.08
C LYS A 53 24.95 -13.72 -1.77
N TRP A 54 24.80 -15.04 -1.74
CA TRP A 54 23.53 -15.70 -1.43
C TRP A 54 22.92 -15.25 -0.08
N LYS A 55 23.75 -14.93 0.93
CA LYS A 55 23.31 -14.36 2.22
C LYS A 55 22.60 -13.01 2.03
N THR A 56 23.11 -12.15 1.15
CA THR A 56 22.49 -10.87 0.77
C THR A 56 21.15 -11.10 0.10
N LEU A 57 21.06 -12.09 -0.78
CA LEU A 57 19.81 -12.44 -1.47
C LEU A 57 18.73 -12.89 -0.48
N ILE A 58 19.07 -13.80 0.45
CA ILE A 58 18.13 -14.26 1.48
C ILE A 58 17.73 -13.10 2.40
N PHE A 59 18.70 -12.28 2.83
CA PHE A 59 18.42 -11.13 3.67
C PHE A 59 17.44 -10.16 3.00
N HIS A 60 17.69 -9.79 1.74
CA HIS A 60 16.81 -8.88 1.01
C HIS A 60 15.44 -9.51 0.72
N TYR A 61 15.37 -10.80 0.38
CA TYR A 61 14.11 -11.53 0.26
C TYR A 61 13.26 -11.48 1.53
N VAL A 62 13.87 -11.73 2.70
CA VAL A 62 13.19 -11.65 4.00
C VAL A 62 12.75 -10.21 4.27
N THR A 63 13.61 -9.22 4.04
CA THR A 63 13.24 -7.81 4.27
C THR A 63 12.14 -7.31 3.33
N THR A 64 12.02 -7.85 2.11
CA THR A 64 10.87 -7.60 1.22
C THR A 64 9.57 -8.00 1.90
N HIS A 65 9.50 -9.22 2.44
CA HIS A 65 8.30 -9.73 3.12
C HIS A 65 8.00 -8.96 4.41
N LEU A 66 9.03 -8.65 5.20
CA LEU A 66 8.88 -7.82 6.40
C LEU A 66 8.35 -6.42 6.05
N SER A 67 8.84 -5.82 4.97
CA SER A 67 8.34 -4.54 4.48
C SER A 67 6.87 -4.63 4.03
N ALA A 68 6.50 -5.71 3.35
CA ALA A 68 5.13 -5.97 2.96
C ALA A 68 4.21 -6.08 4.19
N PHE A 69 4.60 -6.80 5.24
CA PHE A 69 3.83 -6.86 6.49
C PHE A 69 3.66 -5.50 7.17
N GLY A 70 4.65 -4.60 7.06
CA GLY A 70 4.52 -3.22 7.51
C GLY A 70 3.38 -2.46 6.81
N ILE A 71 3.11 -2.78 5.54
CA ILE A 71 1.97 -2.25 4.79
C ILE A 71 0.70 -3.01 5.13
N THR A 72 0.67 -4.33 4.89
CA THR A 72 -0.53 -5.15 4.93
C THR A 72 -1.09 -5.35 6.35
N VAL A 73 -0.23 -5.67 7.32
CA VAL A 73 -0.65 -5.88 8.71
C VAL A 73 -0.74 -4.55 9.44
N GLY A 74 0.24 -3.66 9.24
CA GLY A 74 0.31 -2.34 9.89
C GLY A 74 -0.60 -1.29 9.26
N ALA A 75 -0.12 -0.64 8.18
CA ALA A 75 -0.80 0.49 7.55
C ALA A 75 -2.25 0.19 7.15
N HIS A 76 -2.47 -0.98 6.59
CA HIS A 76 -3.73 -1.40 6.00
C HIS A 76 -4.71 -1.94 7.04
N ARG A 77 -4.49 -3.15 7.55
CA ARG A 77 -5.48 -3.85 8.39
C ARG A 77 -5.58 -3.26 9.81
N LEU A 78 -4.46 -2.95 10.45
CA LEU A 78 -4.44 -2.37 11.79
C LEU A 78 -4.91 -0.92 11.79
N TRP A 79 -4.19 -0.02 11.11
CA TRP A 79 -4.45 1.41 11.27
C TRP A 79 -5.52 1.95 10.33
N ALA A 80 -5.53 1.59 9.04
CA ALA A 80 -6.55 2.12 8.13
C ALA A 80 -7.94 1.54 8.40
N HIS A 81 -8.05 0.23 8.61
CA HIS A 81 -9.33 -0.46 8.77
C HIS A 81 -9.72 -0.80 10.20
N LYS A 82 -8.81 -0.68 11.18
CA LYS A 82 -9.09 -1.02 12.58
C LYS A 82 -9.63 -2.45 12.71
N ALA A 83 -9.10 -3.38 11.91
CA ALA A 83 -9.59 -4.75 11.82
C ALA A 83 -9.20 -5.60 13.04
N PHE A 84 -8.19 -5.18 13.79
CA PHE A 84 -7.78 -5.73 15.08
C PHE A 84 -7.08 -4.65 15.91
N LYS A 85 -6.67 -4.98 17.12
CA LYS A 85 -5.84 -4.15 18.01
C LYS A 85 -4.49 -4.81 18.23
N ALA A 86 -3.46 -4.00 18.47
CA ALA A 86 -2.10 -4.47 18.73
C ALA A 86 -1.59 -3.89 20.06
N THR A 87 -0.72 -4.64 20.74
CA THR A 87 0.01 -4.12 21.89
C THR A 87 0.99 -3.03 21.46
N LEU A 88 1.35 -2.11 22.36
CA LEU A 88 2.27 -1.01 22.06
C LEU A 88 3.62 -1.49 21.45
N PRO A 89 4.29 -2.54 21.97
CA PRO A 89 5.51 -3.05 21.34
C PRO A 89 5.28 -3.52 19.90
N MET A 90 4.14 -4.16 19.63
CA MET A 90 3.80 -4.64 18.30
C MET A 90 3.47 -3.48 17.35
N GLU A 91 2.81 -2.41 17.82
CA GLU A 91 2.61 -1.20 17.03
C GLU A 91 3.96 -0.56 16.62
N VAL A 92 4.93 -0.51 17.55
CA VAL A 92 6.28 0.02 17.26
C VAL A 92 6.97 -0.84 16.19
N VAL A 93 6.93 -2.17 16.31
CA VAL A 93 7.51 -3.07 15.32
C VAL A 93 6.85 -2.86 13.95
N LEU A 94 5.52 -2.84 13.88
CA LEU A 94 4.80 -2.61 12.62
C LEU A 94 5.12 -1.24 12.02
N MET A 95 5.35 -0.20 12.83
CA MET A 95 5.73 1.14 12.35
C MET A 95 7.14 1.12 11.74
N LEU A 96 8.08 0.40 12.33
CA LEU A 96 9.42 0.23 11.76
C LEU A 96 9.38 -0.56 10.45
N LEU A 97 8.56 -1.61 10.38
CA LEU A 97 8.33 -2.38 9.16
C LEU A 97 7.64 -1.54 8.06
N ASN A 98 6.67 -0.70 8.43
CA ASN A 98 6.06 0.26 7.51
C ASN A 98 7.11 1.26 6.98
N SER A 99 8.01 1.71 7.85
CA SER A 99 9.11 2.61 7.49
C SER A 99 10.14 1.94 6.57
N LEU A 100 10.37 0.63 6.70
CA LEU A 100 11.19 -0.17 5.79
C LEU A 100 10.59 -0.23 4.36
N ALA A 101 9.27 -0.20 4.23
CA ALA A 101 8.56 -0.24 2.94
C ALA A 101 8.61 1.10 2.18
N PHE A 102 8.68 2.22 2.91
CA PHE A 102 8.74 3.59 2.39
C PHE A 102 7.69 3.90 1.31
N GLN A 103 6.42 3.93 1.71
CA GLN A 103 5.29 4.29 0.85
C GLN A 103 4.61 5.58 1.32
N SER A 104 5.41 6.63 1.56
CA SER A 104 5.03 7.82 2.34
C SER A 104 5.00 7.56 3.85
N THR A 105 4.61 8.56 4.65
CA THR A 105 4.38 8.33 6.09
C THR A 105 3.09 7.54 6.30
N ALA A 106 2.96 6.86 7.44
CA ALA A 106 1.74 6.13 7.76
C ALA A 106 0.50 7.04 7.74
N PHE A 107 0.63 8.30 8.19
CA PHE A 107 -0.46 9.28 8.15
C PHE A 107 -1.00 9.51 6.75
N GLU A 108 -0.11 9.78 5.79
CA GLU A 108 -0.48 10.05 4.40
C GLU A 108 -1.07 8.80 3.75
N TRP A 109 -0.44 7.65 3.96
CA TRP A 109 -0.89 6.37 3.43
C TRP A 109 -2.29 6.03 3.94
N ILE A 110 -2.52 6.11 5.26
CA ILE A 110 -3.82 5.77 5.87
C ILE A 110 -4.93 6.72 5.40
N ARG A 111 -4.66 8.03 5.33
CA ARG A 111 -5.66 8.99 4.86
C ARG A 111 -6.06 8.70 3.41
N ASP A 112 -5.07 8.52 2.55
CA ASP A 112 -5.30 8.29 1.12
C ASP A 112 -6.01 6.95 0.92
N HIS A 113 -5.68 5.92 1.70
CA HIS A 113 -6.33 4.60 1.63
C HIS A 113 -7.79 4.62 2.14
N ARG A 114 -8.06 5.29 3.27
CA ARG A 114 -9.44 5.51 3.75
C ARG A 114 -10.28 6.28 2.73
N LEU A 115 -9.67 7.27 2.06
CA LEU A 115 -10.32 8.02 0.99
C LEU A 115 -10.62 7.14 -0.22
N HIS A 116 -9.67 6.29 -0.62
CA HIS A 116 -9.84 5.32 -1.68
C HIS A 116 -11.03 4.39 -1.42
N HIS A 117 -11.15 3.79 -0.23
CA HIS A 117 -12.32 2.96 0.08
C HIS A 117 -13.65 3.71 0.03
N LYS A 118 -13.67 4.98 0.47
CA LYS A 118 -14.90 5.78 0.51
C LYS A 118 -15.36 6.25 -0.88
N TYR A 119 -14.42 6.49 -1.79
CA TYR A 119 -14.69 7.06 -3.11
C TYR A 119 -14.03 6.28 -4.25
N SER A 120 -13.92 4.95 -4.08
CA SER A 120 -13.16 4.07 -4.97
C SER A 120 -13.52 4.30 -6.43
N ASP A 121 -12.50 4.33 -7.28
CA ASP A 121 -12.65 4.41 -8.74
C ASP A 121 -13.34 5.69 -9.24
N THR A 122 -13.35 6.75 -8.43
CA THR A 122 -13.83 8.10 -8.77
C THR A 122 -12.71 9.14 -8.79
N ASP A 123 -13.01 10.38 -9.18
CA ASP A 123 -12.05 11.48 -9.16
C ASP A 123 -11.67 11.98 -7.75
N ALA A 124 -12.32 11.46 -6.72
CA ALA A 124 -11.90 11.63 -5.33
C ALA A 124 -10.99 10.50 -4.83
N ASP A 125 -10.77 9.44 -5.60
CA ASP A 125 -9.80 8.37 -5.33
C ASP A 125 -8.38 8.80 -5.75
N PRO A 126 -7.38 8.77 -4.85
CA PRO A 126 -5.99 9.12 -5.17
C PRO A 126 -5.38 8.31 -6.34
N TYR A 127 -5.79 7.06 -6.51
CA TYR A 127 -5.23 6.13 -7.51
C TYR A 127 -6.32 5.45 -8.35
N ASN A 128 -7.37 6.22 -8.66
CA ASN A 128 -8.52 5.87 -9.48
C ASN A 128 -8.20 4.96 -10.70
N ALA A 129 -8.61 3.70 -10.65
CA ALA A 129 -8.41 2.74 -11.74
C ALA A 129 -9.25 3.03 -13.00
N SER A 130 -10.30 3.86 -12.91
CA SER A 130 -11.05 4.36 -14.07
C SER A 130 -10.22 5.28 -14.98
N ARG A 131 -9.05 5.74 -14.53
CA ARG A 131 -8.07 6.46 -15.36
C ARG A 131 -7.08 5.54 -16.08
N GLY A 132 -7.26 4.22 -15.95
CA GLY A 132 -6.48 3.19 -16.64
C GLY A 132 -5.28 2.69 -15.84
N PHE A 133 -4.75 1.55 -16.29
CA PHE A 133 -3.70 0.80 -15.60
C PHE A 133 -2.49 1.65 -15.20
N PHE A 134 -1.92 2.43 -16.14
CA PHE A 134 -0.72 3.22 -15.85
C PHE A 134 -0.96 4.24 -14.74
N PHE A 135 -2.12 4.91 -14.75
CA PHE A 135 -2.46 5.90 -13.73
C PHE A 135 -2.56 5.26 -12.34
N SER A 136 -3.33 4.18 -12.19
CA SER A 136 -3.52 3.52 -10.90
C SER A 136 -2.31 2.72 -10.42
N HIS A 137 -1.41 2.31 -11.32
CA HIS A 137 -0.17 1.64 -10.96
C HIS A 137 0.88 2.62 -10.43
N ILE A 138 1.28 3.62 -11.22
CA ILE A 138 2.36 4.56 -10.82
C ILE A 138 2.10 6.00 -11.24
N GLY A 139 1.29 6.24 -12.28
CA GLY A 139 1.06 7.57 -12.85
C GLY A 139 0.49 8.57 -11.86
N TRP A 140 -0.30 8.13 -10.88
CA TRP A 140 -0.84 8.97 -9.81
C TRP A 140 0.25 9.66 -8.96
N LEU A 141 1.44 9.06 -8.85
CA LEU A 141 2.59 9.63 -8.15
C LEU A 141 3.33 10.71 -8.98
N LEU A 142 3.10 10.73 -10.30
CA LEU A 142 3.84 11.58 -11.24
C LEU A 142 3.11 12.90 -11.55
N VAL A 143 1.90 13.07 -11.03
CA VAL A 143 1.04 14.22 -11.27
C VAL A 143 0.49 14.78 -9.96
N ARG A 144 0.03 16.02 -9.97
CA ARG A 144 -0.70 16.58 -8.83
C ARG A 144 -2.05 15.85 -8.66
N LYS A 145 -2.37 15.52 -7.41
CA LYS A 145 -3.67 14.95 -6.99
C LYS A 145 -4.83 15.76 -7.57
N HIS A 146 -5.94 15.08 -7.85
CA HIS A 146 -7.16 15.76 -8.27
C HIS A 146 -7.65 16.72 -7.16
N PRO A 147 -8.26 17.88 -7.48
CA PRO A 147 -8.83 18.75 -6.48
C PRO A 147 -9.85 18.06 -5.56
N LEU A 148 -10.66 17.12 -6.08
CA LEU A 148 -11.59 16.34 -5.25
C LEU A 148 -10.88 15.43 -4.25
N VAL A 149 -9.72 14.85 -4.59
CA VAL A 149 -8.90 14.08 -3.63
C VAL A 149 -8.52 14.96 -2.45
N LEU A 150 -8.11 16.21 -2.70
CA LEU A 150 -7.74 17.15 -1.64
C LEU A 150 -8.95 17.61 -0.83
N LYS A 151 -10.08 17.90 -1.50
CA LYS A 151 -11.30 18.39 -0.84
C LYS A 151 -11.95 17.29 0.01
N LYS A 152 -12.20 16.11 -0.56
CA LYS A 152 -12.83 14.98 0.13
C LYS A 152 -11.86 14.32 1.13
N GLY A 153 -10.55 14.40 0.89
CA GLY A 153 -9.51 13.97 1.85
C GLY A 153 -9.60 14.67 3.21
N LYS A 154 -10.04 15.95 3.25
CA LYS A 154 -10.26 16.68 4.52
C LYS A 154 -11.47 16.17 5.31
N THR A 155 -12.36 15.40 4.69
CA THR A 155 -13.57 14.83 5.33
C THR A 155 -13.33 13.44 5.92
N ILE A 156 -12.13 12.88 5.73
CA ILE A 156 -11.76 11.59 6.30
C ILE A 156 -11.40 11.79 7.77
N ASP A 157 -12.07 11.05 8.64
CA ASP A 157 -11.71 11.00 10.05
C ASP A 157 -10.32 10.35 10.21
N MET A 158 -9.43 11.08 10.86
CA MET A 158 -8.05 10.68 11.16
C MET A 158 -7.73 10.88 12.65
N SER A 159 -8.76 11.13 13.49
CA SER A 159 -8.60 11.43 14.92
C SER A 159 -7.84 10.32 15.67
N ASP A 160 -8.11 9.06 15.35
CA ASP A 160 -7.40 7.91 15.92
C ASP A 160 -5.90 7.90 15.58
N ILE A 161 -5.55 8.32 14.36
CA ILE A 161 -4.17 8.38 13.88
C ILE A 161 -3.44 9.57 14.50
N TYR A 162 -4.11 10.73 14.60
CA TYR A 162 -3.56 11.90 15.28
C TYR A 162 -3.31 11.67 16.77
N ASN A 163 -4.12 10.80 17.40
CA ASN A 163 -3.96 10.46 18.81
C ASN A 163 -2.94 9.34 19.06
N ASN A 164 -2.58 8.52 18.05
CA ASN A 164 -1.61 7.44 18.19
C ASN A 164 -0.16 7.98 18.39
N PRO A 165 0.50 7.72 19.54
CA PRO A 165 1.84 8.24 19.82
C PRO A 165 2.94 7.62 18.93
N VAL A 166 2.80 6.35 18.53
CA VAL A 166 3.77 5.65 17.67
C VAL A 166 3.78 6.27 16.27
N LEU A 167 2.60 6.52 15.71
CA LEU A 167 2.50 7.11 14.37
C LEU A 167 2.89 8.59 14.39
N LYS A 168 2.58 9.34 15.46
CA LYS A 168 3.10 10.71 15.66
C LYS A 168 4.62 10.75 15.68
N PHE A 169 5.25 9.78 16.35
CA PHE A 169 6.71 9.66 16.36
C PHE A 169 7.26 9.45 14.95
N GLN A 170 6.71 8.49 14.18
CA GLN A 170 7.12 8.26 12.80
C GLN A 170 6.94 9.53 11.95
N GLN A 171 5.79 10.20 12.05
CA GLN A 171 5.51 11.42 11.29
C GLN A 171 6.51 12.54 11.62
N LYS A 172 6.83 12.74 12.90
CA LYS A 172 7.77 13.78 13.36
C LYS A 172 9.20 13.53 12.89
N TYR A 173 9.64 12.26 12.88
CA TYR A 173 11.01 11.87 12.54
C TYR A 173 11.09 11.12 11.20
N ALA A 174 10.13 11.37 10.29
CA ALA A 174 9.93 10.56 9.09
C ALA A 174 11.21 10.39 8.27
N ILE A 175 11.94 11.48 8.00
CA ILE A 175 13.18 11.45 7.22
C ILE A 175 14.21 10.51 7.85
N ILE A 176 14.40 10.59 9.16
CA ILE A 176 15.39 9.80 9.90
C ILE A 176 14.94 8.34 9.98
N VAL A 177 13.73 8.08 10.47
CA VAL A 177 13.23 6.72 10.70
C VAL A 177 13.11 5.95 9.39
N ILE A 178 12.47 6.54 8.38
CA ILE A 178 12.30 5.90 7.07
C ILE A 178 13.65 5.77 6.36
N GLY A 179 14.50 6.79 6.39
CA GLY A 179 15.84 6.72 5.78
C GLY A 179 16.70 5.61 6.38
N LEU A 180 16.69 5.49 7.71
CA LEU A 180 17.40 4.42 8.43
C LEU A 180 16.83 3.04 8.10
N CYS A 181 15.51 2.86 8.22
CA CYS A 181 14.86 1.56 8.01
C CYS A 181 14.93 1.11 6.56
N CYS A 182 14.65 1.98 5.59
CA CYS A 182 14.53 1.61 4.18
C CYS A 182 15.88 1.50 3.47
N TYR A 183 16.82 2.41 3.76
CA TYR A 183 18.06 2.50 2.99
C TYR A 183 19.31 2.17 3.80
N ILE A 184 19.54 2.80 4.95
CA ILE A 184 20.82 2.65 5.65
C ILE A 184 20.98 1.25 6.22
N LEU A 185 20.04 0.78 7.05
CA LEU A 185 20.18 -0.52 7.73
C LEU A 185 20.24 -1.69 6.72
N PRO A 186 19.35 -1.79 5.71
CA PRO A 186 19.39 -2.92 4.80
C PRO A 186 20.60 -2.92 3.85
N THR A 187 21.32 -1.79 3.74
CA THR A 187 22.59 -1.70 3.01
C THR A 187 23.80 -1.96 3.90
N ILE A 188 23.80 -1.51 5.15
CA ILE A 188 24.95 -1.70 6.06
C ILE A 188 25.01 -3.11 6.64
N ILE A 189 23.88 -3.72 6.97
CA ILE A 189 23.83 -5.06 7.59
C ILE A 189 24.59 -6.10 6.73
N PRO A 190 24.37 -6.21 5.41
CA PRO A 190 25.12 -7.18 4.59
C PRO A 190 26.62 -6.94 4.55
N ILE A 191 27.03 -5.66 4.58
CA ILE A 191 28.44 -5.27 4.57
C ILE A 191 29.10 -5.73 5.87
N TYR A 192 28.46 -5.44 7.01
CA TYR A 192 29.05 -5.70 8.32
C TYR A 192 29.06 -7.18 8.70
N PHE A 193 27.96 -7.91 8.46
CA PHE A 193 27.79 -9.27 8.98
C PHE A 193 28.32 -10.38 8.07
N TRP A 194 28.49 -10.13 6.76
CA TRP A 194 29.04 -11.13 5.84
C TRP A 194 29.91 -10.54 4.72
N ASN A 195 30.47 -9.35 4.95
CA ASN A 195 31.45 -8.68 4.08
C ASN A 195 30.94 -8.51 2.64
N GLU A 196 29.65 -8.24 2.44
CA GLU A 196 29.15 -7.84 1.12
C GLU A 196 29.77 -6.49 0.70
N THR A 197 29.95 -6.27 -0.60
CA THR A 197 30.42 -4.97 -1.06
C THR A 197 29.33 -3.92 -0.90
N PHE A 198 29.71 -2.67 -0.59
CA PHE A 198 28.74 -1.56 -0.52
C PHE A 198 27.90 -1.47 -1.80
N TYR A 199 28.57 -1.58 -2.94
CA TYR A 199 27.93 -1.47 -4.24
C TYR A 199 26.88 -2.55 -4.48
N ASN A 200 27.18 -3.81 -4.15
CA ASN A 200 26.22 -4.89 -4.29
C ASN A 200 25.03 -4.67 -3.35
N SER A 201 25.31 -4.45 -2.06
CA SER A 201 24.28 -4.31 -1.04
C SER A 201 23.34 -3.12 -1.28
N PHE A 202 23.89 -1.99 -1.74
CA PHE A 202 23.11 -0.81 -2.11
C PHE A 202 22.15 -1.12 -3.26
N HIS A 203 22.64 -1.64 -4.38
CA HIS A 203 21.81 -1.87 -5.56
C HIS A 203 20.77 -2.97 -5.35
N THR A 204 21.11 -4.05 -4.64
CA THR A 204 20.11 -5.09 -4.30
C THR A 204 19.06 -4.57 -3.31
N ASN A 205 19.42 -3.66 -2.40
CA ASN A 205 18.46 -2.99 -1.52
C ASN A 205 17.50 -2.07 -2.29
N ILE A 206 18.01 -1.32 -3.27
CA ILE A 206 17.17 -0.48 -4.16
C ILE A 206 16.21 -1.35 -4.98
N LEU A 207 16.70 -2.46 -5.55
CA LEU A 207 15.85 -3.44 -6.22
C LEU A 207 14.74 -3.96 -5.30
N ARG A 208 15.07 -4.35 -4.07
CA ARG A 208 14.10 -4.78 -3.05
C ARG A 208 13.01 -3.72 -2.83
N HIS A 209 13.38 -2.45 -2.71
CA HIS A 209 12.40 -1.38 -2.54
C HIS A 209 11.45 -1.26 -3.74
N VAL A 210 11.99 -1.29 -4.96
CA VAL A 210 11.19 -1.20 -6.19
C VAL A 210 10.25 -2.40 -6.35
N ILE A 211 10.70 -3.61 -5.99
CA ILE A 211 9.84 -4.80 -5.97
C ILE A 211 8.67 -4.60 -4.98
N THR A 212 8.95 -4.13 -3.75
CA THR A 212 7.89 -3.84 -2.77
C THR A 212 6.90 -2.80 -3.29
N LEU A 213 7.37 -1.74 -3.96
CA LEU A 213 6.50 -0.71 -4.55
C LEU A 213 5.57 -1.32 -5.60
N HIS A 214 6.11 -2.06 -6.58
CA HIS A 214 5.30 -2.65 -7.65
C HIS A 214 4.33 -3.72 -7.14
N ALA A 215 4.72 -4.49 -6.13
CA ALA A 215 3.81 -5.41 -5.45
C ALA A 215 2.59 -4.68 -4.89
N THR A 216 2.79 -3.57 -4.16
CA THR A 216 1.66 -2.78 -3.65
C THR A 216 0.88 -2.06 -4.77
N PHE A 217 1.56 -1.49 -5.76
CA PHE A 217 0.92 -0.81 -6.88
C PHE A 217 0.05 -1.75 -7.72
N SER A 218 0.39 -3.04 -7.76
CA SER A 218 -0.43 -4.07 -8.41
C SER A 218 -1.81 -4.22 -7.77
N VAL A 219 -1.94 -3.97 -6.46
CA VAL A 219 -3.23 -3.98 -5.76
C VAL A 219 -4.14 -2.87 -6.29
N ASN A 220 -3.60 -1.65 -6.43
CA ASN A 220 -4.38 -0.50 -6.95
C ASN A 220 -4.73 -0.61 -8.44
N SER A 221 -3.98 -1.43 -9.19
CA SER A 221 -4.10 -1.51 -10.65
C SER A 221 -4.69 -2.83 -11.12
N ILE A 222 -3.93 -3.93 -11.00
CA ILE A 222 -4.38 -5.26 -11.42
C ILE A 222 -5.62 -5.67 -10.62
N ALA A 223 -5.63 -5.46 -9.30
CA ALA A 223 -6.76 -5.86 -8.46
C ALA A 223 -8.00 -4.95 -8.57
N HIS A 224 -8.01 -3.99 -9.49
CA HIS A 224 -9.18 -3.21 -9.92
C HIS A 224 -9.57 -3.44 -11.39
N LEU A 225 -8.79 -4.24 -12.14
CA LEU A 225 -8.94 -4.36 -13.59
C LEU A 225 -9.03 -5.81 -14.08
N TYR A 226 -8.31 -6.75 -13.47
CA TYR A 226 -8.12 -8.10 -14.00
C TYR A 226 -8.33 -9.18 -12.93
N GLY A 227 -9.51 -9.80 -12.94
CA GLY A 227 -9.89 -10.85 -11.99
C GLY A 227 -11.40 -11.06 -11.91
N THR A 228 -11.86 -11.84 -10.94
CA THR A 228 -13.27 -12.19 -10.71
C THR A 228 -13.93 -11.36 -9.62
N LYS A 229 -15.26 -11.32 -9.56
CA LYS A 229 -16.03 -10.52 -8.59
C LYS A 229 -17.10 -11.34 -7.83
N PRO A 230 -16.68 -12.37 -7.06
CA PRO A 230 -17.59 -13.26 -6.35
C PRO A 230 -18.53 -12.56 -5.35
N TYR A 231 -18.15 -11.41 -4.79
CA TYR A 231 -18.90 -10.78 -3.68
C TYR A 231 -19.71 -9.58 -4.15
N ASP A 232 -19.15 -8.75 -5.03
CA ASP A 232 -19.87 -7.61 -5.63
C ASP A 232 -19.36 -7.27 -7.02
N ASN A 233 -20.20 -7.49 -8.03
CA ASN A 233 -19.91 -7.21 -9.43
C ASN A 233 -20.07 -5.72 -9.82
N ASN A 234 -20.66 -4.90 -8.95
CA ASN A 234 -20.92 -3.48 -9.19
C ASN A 234 -19.70 -2.58 -8.90
N ILE A 235 -18.71 -3.10 -8.17
CA ILE A 235 -17.45 -2.39 -7.88
C ILE A 235 -16.35 -2.84 -8.85
N LYS A 236 -15.26 -2.06 -8.98
CA LYS A 236 -14.13 -2.45 -9.84
C LYS A 236 -13.17 -3.43 -9.21
N ALA A 237 -13.04 -3.43 -7.88
CA ALA A 237 -12.16 -4.35 -7.17
C ALA A 237 -12.46 -5.81 -7.55
N VAL A 238 -11.40 -6.60 -7.80
CA VAL A 238 -11.46 -7.99 -8.25
C VAL A 238 -10.63 -8.90 -7.35
N GLN A 239 -10.97 -10.19 -7.32
CA GLN A 239 -10.08 -11.23 -6.81
C GLN A 239 -9.01 -11.52 -7.89
N SER A 240 -7.73 -11.42 -7.52
CA SER A 240 -6.62 -11.66 -8.45
C SER A 240 -5.55 -12.54 -7.80
N LEU A 241 -5.42 -13.78 -8.28
CA LEU A 241 -4.45 -14.75 -7.76
C LEU A 241 -3.00 -14.25 -7.88
N ILE A 242 -2.66 -13.61 -9.01
CA ILE A 242 -1.33 -13.04 -9.25
C ILE A 242 -1.02 -11.98 -8.19
N VAL A 243 -1.97 -11.07 -7.92
CA VAL A 243 -1.80 -10.04 -6.89
C VAL A 243 -1.67 -10.69 -5.52
N THR A 244 -2.48 -11.71 -5.20
CA THR A 244 -2.41 -12.41 -3.92
C THR A 244 -1.00 -12.97 -3.65
N LEU A 245 -0.36 -13.56 -4.67
CA LEU A 245 0.99 -14.12 -4.57
C LEU A 245 2.05 -13.04 -4.32
N VAL A 246 1.98 -11.91 -5.04
CA VAL A 246 3.03 -10.87 -4.95
C VAL A 246 2.82 -9.88 -3.81
N SER A 247 1.62 -9.81 -3.24
CA SER A 247 1.24 -8.83 -2.20
C SER A 247 0.90 -9.46 -0.85
N ASN A 248 1.42 -10.65 -0.55
CA ASN A 248 1.27 -11.30 0.77
C ASN A 248 -0.20 -11.53 1.20
N GLY A 249 -1.12 -11.65 0.25
CA GLY A 249 -2.55 -11.88 0.51
C GLY A 249 -3.50 -10.74 0.13
N GLU A 250 -3.04 -9.59 -0.36
CA GLU A 250 -3.94 -8.44 -0.63
C GLU A 250 -4.67 -8.51 -1.98
N GLY A 251 -4.47 -9.58 -2.76
CA GLY A 251 -5.16 -9.79 -4.03
C GLY A 251 -6.60 -10.28 -3.91
N TYR A 252 -7.07 -10.61 -2.70
CA TYR A 252 -8.49 -10.85 -2.43
C TYR A 252 -9.27 -9.52 -2.33
N HIS A 253 -9.13 -8.68 -3.35
CA HIS A 253 -9.51 -7.27 -3.30
C HIS A 253 -11.02 -7.04 -3.43
N ASN A 254 -11.75 -7.88 -4.18
CA ASN A 254 -13.21 -7.79 -4.24
C ASN A 254 -13.82 -8.08 -2.86
N TYR A 255 -13.34 -9.11 -2.16
CA TYR A 255 -13.76 -9.39 -0.79
C TYR A 255 -13.45 -8.21 0.13
N HIS A 256 -12.21 -7.73 0.06
CA HIS A 256 -11.71 -6.69 0.93
C HIS A 256 -12.52 -5.38 0.79
N HIS A 257 -12.85 -4.95 -0.42
CA HIS A 257 -13.67 -3.76 -0.64
C HIS A 257 -15.11 -3.91 -0.12
N VAL A 258 -15.64 -5.13 -0.11
CA VAL A 258 -16.97 -5.42 0.43
C VAL A 258 -16.95 -5.52 1.97
N PHE A 259 -15.90 -6.09 2.54
CA PHE A 259 -15.72 -6.31 3.98
C PHE A 259 -14.41 -5.69 4.49
N PRO A 260 -14.26 -4.36 4.47
CA PRO A 260 -12.98 -3.69 4.72
C PRO A 260 -12.45 -3.89 6.15
N CYS A 261 -13.34 -4.15 7.11
CA CYS A 261 -12.97 -4.34 8.51
C CYS A 261 -12.62 -5.80 8.88
N ASP A 262 -12.68 -6.75 7.94
CA ASP A 262 -12.29 -8.14 8.21
C ASP A 262 -10.76 -8.26 8.26
N TYR A 263 -10.20 -8.74 9.37
CA TYR A 263 -8.73 -8.82 9.54
C TYR A 263 -8.07 -9.77 8.54
N ARG A 264 -8.81 -10.71 7.97
CA ARG A 264 -8.31 -11.65 6.97
C ARG A 264 -8.13 -10.96 5.63
N ALA A 265 -8.90 -9.90 5.35
CA ALA A 265 -9.04 -9.28 4.03
C ALA A 265 -9.41 -10.26 2.91
N ALA A 266 -9.96 -11.43 3.28
CA ALA A 266 -10.27 -12.53 2.39
C ALA A 266 -11.22 -13.51 3.10
N GLU A 267 -11.91 -14.37 2.35
CA GLU A 267 -12.85 -15.37 2.90
C GLU A 267 -12.14 -16.65 3.41
N TYR A 268 -12.70 -17.85 3.16
CA TYR A 268 -12.10 -19.15 3.44
C TYR A 268 -11.20 -19.60 2.28
N GLY A 269 -10.20 -20.45 2.55
CA GLY A 269 -9.24 -20.92 1.53
C GLY A 269 -7.98 -20.03 1.35
N CYS A 270 -7.71 -19.14 2.30
CA CYS A 270 -6.64 -18.13 2.26
C CYS A 270 -5.22 -18.66 2.49
N TRP A 271 -4.86 -19.82 1.94
CA TRP A 271 -3.52 -20.41 2.15
C TRP A 271 -2.39 -19.52 1.61
N LEU A 272 -2.67 -18.62 0.66
CA LEU A 272 -1.71 -17.64 0.13
C LEU A 272 -1.68 -16.32 0.92
N ASN A 273 -2.55 -16.15 1.91
CA ASN A 273 -2.63 -14.92 2.70
C ASN A 273 -1.66 -14.98 3.89
N THR A 274 -0.38 -14.75 3.59
CA THR A 274 0.67 -14.77 4.61
C THR A 274 0.48 -13.70 5.68
N SER A 275 -0.16 -12.57 5.34
CA SER A 275 -0.46 -11.50 6.30
C SER A 275 -1.47 -11.98 7.36
N LYS A 276 -2.51 -12.70 6.93
CA LYS A 276 -3.48 -13.34 7.85
C LYS A 276 -2.78 -14.35 8.75
N PHE A 277 -1.94 -15.21 8.18
CA PHE A 277 -1.21 -16.21 8.97
C PHE A 277 -0.31 -15.59 10.02
N LEU A 278 0.40 -14.50 9.68
CA LEU A 278 1.18 -13.74 10.63
C LEU A 278 0.31 -13.15 11.75
N ILE A 279 -0.84 -12.55 11.41
CA ILE A 279 -1.79 -12.03 12.41
C ILE A 279 -2.26 -13.13 13.37
N ASP A 280 -2.61 -14.33 12.87
CA ASP A 280 -3.01 -15.45 13.72
C ASP A 280 -1.92 -15.86 14.72
N ILE A 281 -0.66 -15.91 14.26
CA ILE A 281 0.49 -16.23 15.12
C ILE A 281 0.62 -15.16 16.20
N LEU A 282 0.60 -13.89 15.82
CA LEU A 282 0.70 -12.77 16.77
C LEU A 282 -0.46 -12.81 17.79
N ALA A 283 -1.66 -13.22 17.36
CA ALA A 283 -2.82 -13.34 18.24
C ALA A 283 -2.66 -14.47 19.26
N LYS A 284 -2.10 -15.61 18.85
CA LYS A 284 -1.78 -16.72 19.76
C LYS A 284 -0.81 -16.31 20.87
N PHE A 285 0.11 -15.39 20.58
CA PHE A 285 1.04 -14.82 21.56
C PHE A 285 0.49 -13.59 22.30
N GLY A 286 -0.77 -13.21 22.07
CA GLY A 286 -1.39 -12.05 22.72
C GLY A 286 -0.84 -10.69 22.27
N LEU A 287 -0.06 -10.65 21.17
CA LEU A 287 0.53 -9.40 20.64
C LEU A 287 -0.49 -8.58 19.84
N VAL A 288 -1.50 -9.26 19.30
CA VAL A 288 -2.70 -8.67 18.67
C VAL A 288 -3.96 -9.32 19.21
N TYR A 289 -5.07 -8.62 19.22
CA TYR A 289 -6.35 -9.05 19.83
C TYR A 289 -7.53 -8.32 19.19
N ASP A 290 -8.77 -8.70 19.57
CA ASP A 290 -10.01 -8.08 19.04
C ASP A 290 -10.13 -8.20 17.51
N LEU A 291 -9.83 -9.39 16.98
CA LEU A 291 -9.83 -9.68 15.54
C LEU A 291 -11.26 -9.70 15.00
N LYS A 292 -11.57 -8.77 14.08
CA LYS A 292 -12.89 -8.63 13.47
C LYS A 292 -13.04 -9.51 12.25
N MET A 293 -14.15 -10.23 12.17
CA MET A 293 -14.51 -11.07 11.02
C MET A 293 -15.95 -10.81 10.59
N ALA A 294 -16.18 -10.77 9.28
CA ALA A 294 -17.52 -10.86 8.73
C ALA A 294 -18.10 -12.26 8.98
N SER A 295 -19.38 -12.32 9.37
CA SER A 295 -20.03 -13.61 9.61
C SER A 295 -20.39 -14.30 8.30
N ASP A 296 -20.33 -15.63 8.29
CA ASP A 296 -20.60 -16.45 7.10
C ASP A 296 -21.99 -16.16 6.50
N SER A 297 -22.99 -15.89 7.36
CA SER A 297 -24.34 -15.52 6.90
C SER A 297 -24.37 -14.18 6.14
N VAL A 298 -23.55 -13.20 6.54
CA VAL A 298 -23.47 -11.90 5.88
C VAL A 298 -22.71 -12.03 4.55
N ILE A 299 -21.65 -12.83 4.54
CA ILE A 299 -20.87 -13.11 3.32
C ILE A 299 -21.75 -13.80 2.29
N LYS A 300 -22.42 -14.90 2.67
CA LYS A 300 -23.31 -15.67 1.77
C LYS A 300 -24.42 -14.80 1.17
N ARG A 301 -25.12 -14.02 2.00
CA ARG A 301 -26.15 -13.09 1.52
C ARG A 301 -25.61 -12.04 0.54
N ARG A 302 -24.36 -11.60 0.70
CA ARG A 302 -23.75 -10.62 -0.21
C ARG A 302 -23.43 -11.25 -1.56
N ILE A 303 -22.86 -12.46 -1.57
CA ILE A 303 -22.62 -13.25 -2.78
C ILE A 303 -23.93 -13.47 -3.54
N GLU A 304 -24.99 -13.93 -2.86
CA GLU A 304 -26.30 -14.19 -3.49
C GLU A 304 -26.94 -12.92 -4.09
N ARG A 305 -26.66 -11.74 -3.51
CA ARG A 305 -27.26 -10.48 -3.92
C ARG A 305 -26.51 -9.79 -5.07
N THR A 306 -25.18 -9.80 -5.03
CA THR A 306 -24.34 -8.98 -5.93
C THR A 306 -23.14 -9.71 -6.53
N GLY A 307 -22.94 -10.99 -6.21
CA GLY A 307 -21.84 -11.78 -6.77
C GLY A 307 -22.00 -12.00 -8.27
N ASP A 308 -20.89 -12.21 -8.96
CA ASP A 308 -20.85 -12.55 -10.39
C ASP A 308 -21.05 -14.05 -10.69
N GLY A 309 -21.20 -14.89 -9.66
CA GLY A 309 -21.35 -16.34 -9.78
C GLY A 309 -20.03 -17.11 -10.04
N ASN A 310 -18.89 -16.41 -10.17
CA ASN A 310 -17.58 -17.04 -10.33
C ASN A 310 -16.87 -17.09 -8.98
N VAL A 311 -16.36 -18.26 -8.58
CA VAL A 311 -15.69 -18.41 -7.27
C VAL A 311 -14.18 -18.14 -7.37
N PHE A 312 -13.55 -18.30 -8.53
CA PHE A 312 -12.20 -17.82 -8.84
C PHE A 312 -12.02 -17.63 -10.34
#